data_AF-A0A1M5FL74-F1
#
_entry.id   AF-A0A1M5FL74-F1
#
_cell.length_a   1.000
_cell.length_b   1.000
_cell.length_c   1.000
_cell.angle_alpha   90.00
_cell.angle_beta   90.00
_cell.angle_gamma   90.00
#
_symmetry.space_group_name_H-M   'P 1'
#
loop_
_entity.id
_entity.type
_entity.pdbx_description
1 polymer ?
#
loop_
_entity_poly.entity_id
_entity_poly.type
_entity_poly.pdbx_seq_one_letter_code
_entity_poly.pdbx_strand_id
1 'polypeptide(L)'
;MVTQAFAQEAATPAVTHDAPVDATHADPTAGTHATTEADGGAHASDVFPPFDPSTFPSQLLWLAITFGVLYVLMSKIALPRIGGILDDRKARIDADLAAADASRQKTDAAIAAYEAALAAAKAKAQGIANESRDAIQADIAAKRTAVETDLSAKVAEAEARIGKTKAEALTHVDEIATETAQTVVSQLVGDVSADSVRAAVAKVSKE
;
A
#
# COMPACT_ATOMS: atom_id res chain seq x y z
N MET A 1 -15.01 20.21 -21.65
CA MET A 1 -13.77 20.60 -22.35
C MET A 1 -13.80 19.87 -23.69
N VAL A 2 -14.14 20.60 -24.76
CA VAL A 2 -14.30 20.06 -26.11
C VAL A 2 -12.97 20.18 -26.82
N THR A 3 -12.39 19.05 -27.22
CA THR A 3 -11.11 18.94 -27.91
C THR A 3 -11.34 19.18 -29.41
N GLN A 4 -10.94 20.33 -29.94
CA GLN A 4 -10.87 20.57 -31.37
C GLN A 4 -9.52 20.07 -31.92
N ALA A 5 -9.60 19.12 -32.84
CA ALA A 5 -8.48 18.66 -33.65
C ALA A 5 -8.19 19.69 -34.74
N PHE A 6 -7.01 20.31 -34.69
CA PHE A 6 -6.48 21.09 -35.81
C PHE A 6 -5.71 20.17 -36.74
N ALA A 7 -6.27 19.93 -37.91
CA ALA A 7 -5.55 19.42 -39.07
C ALA A 7 -4.73 20.58 -39.66
N GLN A 8 -3.41 20.43 -39.71
CA GLN A 8 -2.52 21.39 -40.37
C GLN A 8 -2.10 20.82 -41.72
N GLU A 9 -2.68 21.40 -42.76
CA GLU A 9 -2.42 21.15 -44.17
C GLU A 9 -1.03 21.67 -44.55
N ALA A 10 -0.17 20.80 -45.07
CA ALA A 10 1.17 21.15 -45.51
C ALA A 10 1.10 21.77 -46.92
N ALA A 11 1.19 23.10 -46.99
CA ALA A 11 1.34 23.83 -48.25
C ALA A 11 2.80 23.79 -48.71
N THR A 12 3.07 23.11 -49.81
CA THR A 12 4.32 23.19 -50.58
C THR A 12 4.41 24.52 -51.34
N PRO A 13 5.52 25.27 -51.29
CA PRO A 13 5.67 26.43 -52.16
C PRO A 13 6.06 25.99 -53.57
N ALA A 14 5.19 26.28 -54.53
CA ALA A 14 5.49 26.26 -55.95
C ALA A 14 6.39 27.46 -56.29
N VAL A 15 7.58 27.20 -56.83
CA VAL A 15 8.44 28.24 -57.40
C VAL A 15 8.00 28.46 -58.84
N THR A 16 7.34 29.58 -59.09
CA THR A 16 6.99 30.09 -60.41
C THR A 16 8.20 30.77 -61.04
N HIS A 17 8.54 30.33 -62.25
CA HIS A 17 9.57 30.86 -63.11
C HIS A 17 8.89 31.83 -64.08
N ASP A 18 9.05 33.15 -63.92
CA ASP A 18 8.71 34.09 -64.99
C ASP A 18 9.43 35.44 -64.82
N ALA A 19 10.35 35.73 -65.73
CA ALA A 19 10.73 37.10 -66.10
C ALA A 19 11.29 37.06 -67.54
N PRO A 20 10.80 37.92 -68.45
CA PRO A 20 11.18 37.88 -69.85
C PRO A 20 12.53 38.60 -70.07
N VAL A 21 13.32 37.99 -70.94
CA VAL A 21 14.56 38.53 -71.49
C VAL A 21 14.22 39.50 -72.62
N ASP A 22 14.66 40.76 -72.49
CA ASP A 22 14.81 41.67 -73.62
C ASP A 22 16.29 41.98 -73.83
N ALA A 23 16.70 41.92 -75.08
CA ALA A 23 18.07 41.89 -75.53
C ALA A 23 18.59 43.30 -75.80
N THR A 24 19.79 43.60 -75.31
CA THR A 24 20.70 44.50 -76.04
C THR A 24 22.12 43.98 -75.92
N HIS A 25 22.58 43.43 -77.04
CA HIS A 25 23.95 43.01 -77.28
C HIS A 25 24.89 44.23 -77.25
N ALA A 26 25.92 44.16 -76.43
CA ALA A 26 27.21 44.77 -76.71
C ALA A 26 28.28 43.69 -76.51
N ASP A 27 28.97 43.39 -77.60
CA ASP A 27 29.94 42.33 -77.82
C ASP A 27 31.28 42.59 -77.09
N PRO A 28 31.77 41.66 -76.23
CA PRO A 28 33.15 41.70 -75.74
C PRO A 28 34.06 40.68 -76.45
N THR A 29 33.72 40.17 -77.64
CA THR A 29 34.69 39.39 -78.45
C THR A 29 35.84 40.22 -79.05
N ALA A 30 35.96 41.50 -78.67
CA ALA A 30 37.13 42.34 -78.93
C ALA A 30 38.21 42.12 -77.86
N GLY A 31 38.77 40.91 -77.79
CA GLY A 31 39.84 40.59 -76.84
C GLY A 31 40.47 39.21 -76.99
N THR A 32 40.32 38.57 -78.16
CA THR A 32 41.00 37.31 -78.45
C THR A 32 42.49 37.57 -78.74
N HIS A 33 43.30 37.63 -77.70
CA HIS A 33 44.75 37.40 -77.79
C HIS A 33 45.04 35.97 -77.32
N ALA A 34 44.88 35.01 -78.23
CA ALA A 34 45.55 33.73 -78.13
C ALA A 34 46.95 33.90 -78.75
N THR A 35 47.91 34.31 -77.93
CA THR A 35 49.34 34.25 -78.26
C THR A 35 49.97 33.21 -77.35
N THR A 36 50.09 31.98 -77.86
CA THR A 36 50.97 30.97 -77.29
C THR A 36 52.41 31.36 -77.65
N GLU A 37 53.05 32.09 -76.76
CA GLU A 37 54.51 32.27 -76.79
C GLU A 37 55.13 31.08 -76.05
N ALA A 38 55.55 30.08 -76.83
CA ALA A 38 56.47 29.06 -76.36
C ALA A 38 57.88 29.65 -76.47
N ASP A 39 58.39 30.22 -75.37
CA ASP A 39 59.81 30.57 -75.27
C ASP A 39 60.62 29.27 -75.17
N GLY A 40 61.21 28.89 -76.30
CA GLY A 40 62.13 27.78 -76.43
C GLY A 40 63.50 28.15 -75.86
N GLY A 41 63.66 28.02 -74.54
CA GLY A 41 64.93 28.14 -73.82
C GLY A 41 65.26 26.84 -73.08
N ALA A 42 66.39 26.22 -73.43
CA ALA A 42 66.83 24.93 -72.93
C ALA A 42 66.85 24.79 -71.39
N HIS A 43 66.21 23.73 -70.86
CA HIS A 43 66.74 22.69 -69.96
C HIS A 43 65.64 22.08 -69.07
N ALA A 44 65.44 20.74 -69.20
CA ALA A 44 64.78 19.77 -68.30
C ALA A 44 63.24 19.54 -68.36
N SER A 45 62.91 18.33 -68.90
CA SER A 45 61.73 17.46 -68.71
C SER A 45 60.31 17.90 -69.12
N ASP A 46 59.74 17.10 -70.03
CA ASP A 46 58.36 17.06 -70.54
C ASP A 46 57.37 16.51 -69.49
N VAL A 47 56.98 17.33 -68.50
CA VAL A 47 56.00 16.96 -67.47
C VAL A 47 54.93 18.05 -67.35
N PHE A 48 53.65 17.66 -67.36
CA PHE A 48 52.51 18.55 -67.12
C PHE A 48 52.70 19.28 -65.79
N PRO A 49 52.73 20.63 -65.73
CA PRO A 49 53.19 21.36 -64.54
C PRO A 49 52.50 20.98 -63.20
N PRO A 50 51.20 20.62 -63.17
CA PRO A 50 50.54 20.07 -61.97
C PRO A 50 51.02 18.70 -61.48
N PHE A 51 51.72 17.93 -62.31
CA PHE A 51 52.23 16.58 -62.01
C PHE A 51 53.76 16.51 -61.99
N ASP A 52 54.45 17.65 -61.84
CA ASP A 52 55.90 17.68 -61.66
C ASP A 52 56.28 17.07 -60.29
N PRO A 53 56.93 15.88 -60.28
CA PRO A 53 57.30 15.18 -59.05
C PRO A 53 58.34 15.94 -58.20
N SER A 54 58.98 16.98 -58.73
CA SER A 54 59.89 17.84 -57.97
C SER A 54 59.17 18.65 -56.87
N THR A 55 57.87 18.91 -57.03
CA THR A 55 57.05 19.70 -56.08
C THR A 55 56.34 18.85 -55.02
N PHE A 56 56.16 17.55 -55.28
CA PHE A 56 55.50 16.61 -54.36
C PHE A 56 56.16 16.51 -52.98
N PRO A 57 57.51 16.49 -52.83
CA PRO A 57 58.12 16.45 -51.51
C PRO A 57 57.74 17.63 -50.62
N SER A 58 57.62 18.84 -51.20
CA SER A 58 57.21 20.04 -50.46
C SER A 58 55.73 20.00 -50.07
N GLN A 59 54.86 19.57 -51.00
CA GLN A 59 53.44 19.38 -50.72
C GLN A 59 53.20 18.32 -49.65
N LEU A 60 53.91 17.18 -49.73
CA LEU A 60 53.83 16.12 -48.74
C LEU A 60 54.38 16.55 -47.38
N LEU A 61 55.46 17.34 -47.35
CA LEU A 61 56.00 17.92 -46.11
C LEU A 61 54.97 18.84 -45.45
N TRP A 62 54.38 19.78 -46.19
CA TRP A 62 53.35 20.68 -45.64
C TRP A 62 52.07 19.96 -45.28
N LEU A 63 51.65 18.96 -46.06
CA LEU A 63 50.53 18.08 -45.73
C LEU A 63 50.80 17.35 -44.43
N ALA A 64 51.99 16.77 -44.24
CA ALA A 64 52.36 16.07 -43.02
C ALA A 64 52.40 17.02 -41.82
N ILE A 65 52.91 18.24 -41.97
CA ILE A 65 52.93 19.25 -40.90
C ILE A 65 51.50 19.65 -40.52
N THR A 66 50.68 20.05 -41.49
CA THR A 66 49.30 20.52 -41.24
C THR A 66 48.40 19.40 -40.71
N PHE A 67 48.51 18.20 -41.29
CA PHE A 67 47.80 17.02 -40.80
C PHE A 67 48.27 16.60 -39.42
N GLY A 68 49.58 16.66 -39.14
CA GLY A 68 50.14 16.40 -37.81
C GLY A 68 49.61 17.38 -36.75
N VAL A 69 49.59 18.68 -37.07
CA VAL A 69 49.01 19.71 -36.18
C VAL A 69 47.52 19.47 -35.96
N LEU A 70 46.74 19.20 -37.02
CA LEU A 70 45.32 18.88 -36.92
C LEU A 70 45.07 17.62 -36.09
N TYR A 71 45.88 16.57 -36.30
CA TYR A 71 45.80 15.31 -35.55
C TYR A 71 46.03 15.55 -34.06
N VAL A 72 47.06 16.32 -33.70
CA VAL A 72 47.34 16.64 -32.29
C VAL A 72 46.20 17.47 -31.69
N LEU A 73 45.65 18.44 -32.44
CA LEU A 73 44.51 19.24 -31.99
C LEU A 73 43.27 18.35 -31.73
N MET A 74 42.95 17.45 -32.66
CA MET A 74 41.82 16.53 -32.55
C MET A 74 42.02 15.54 -31.39
N SER A 75 43.23 15.00 -31.27
CA SER A 75 43.61 14.04 -30.24
C SER A 75 43.58 14.65 -28.84
N LYS A 76 44.12 15.87 -28.67
CA LYS A 76 44.24 16.50 -27.34
C LYS A 76 43.04 17.35 -26.93
N ILE A 77 42.17 17.77 -27.85
CA ILE A 77 41.07 18.69 -27.52
C ILE A 77 39.70 18.12 -27.89
N ALA A 78 39.51 17.65 -29.13
CA ALA A 78 38.20 17.21 -29.58
C ALA A 78 37.78 15.86 -28.95
N LEU A 79 38.66 14.86 -29.00
CA LEU A 79 38.42 13.54 -28.39
C LEU A 79 38.15 13.62 -26.88
N PRO A 80 38.97 14.30 -26.05
CA PRO A 80 38.70 14.37 -24.62
C PRO A 80 37.42 15.15 -24.29
N ARG A 81 37.03 16.15 -25.10
CA ARG A 81 35.74 16.84 -24.90
C ARG A 81 34.54 15.93 -25.17
N ILE A 82 34.59 15.12 -26.23
CA ILE A 82 33.53 14.16 -26.53
C ILE A 82 33.49 13.03 -25.48
N GLY A 83 34.66 12.56 -25.04
CA GLY A 83 34.79 11.59 -23.95
C GLY A 83 34.14 12.09 -22.66
N GLY A 84 34.46 13.32 -22.23
CA GLY A 84 33.87 13.92 -21.04
C GLY A 84 32.34 14.01 -21.09
N ILE A 85 31.76 14.40 -22.24
CA ILE A 85 30.29 14.45 -22.39
C ILE A 85 29.67 13.05 -22.29
N LEU A 86 30.33 12.04 -22.86
CA LEU A 86 29.83 10.66 -22.81
C LEU A 86 29.90 10.10 -21.39
N ASP A 87 30.99 10.39 -20.68
CA ASP A 87 31.19 9.98 -19.29
C ASP A 87 30.21 10.70 -18.36
N ASP A 88 29.99 11.99 -18.53
CA ASP A 88 28.99 12.77 -17.77
C ASP A 88 27.58 12.20 -17.97
N ARG A 89 27.22 11.85 -19.20
CA ARG A 89 25.92 11.23 -19.50
C ARG A 89 25.80 9.85 -18.88
N LYS A 90 26.84 9.02 -18.97
CA LYS A 90 26.86 7.71 -18.30
C LYS A 90 26.71 7.87 -16.79
N ALA A 91 27.50 8.73 -16.18
CA ALA A 91 27.46 8.98 -14.75
C ALA A 91 26.08 9.46 -14.28
N ARG A 92 25.42 10.33 -15.05
CA ARG A 92 24.03 10.75 -14.76
C ARG A 92 23.04 9.60 -14.87
N ILE A 93 23.10 8.81 -15.94
CA ILE A 93 22.22 7.65 -16.13
C ILE A 93 22.42 6.64 -14.99
N ASP A 94 23.66 6.33 -14.65
CA ASP A 94 23.97 5.38 -13.58
C ASP A 94 23.51 5.90 -12.22
N ALA A 95 23.68 7.21 -11.95
CA ALA A 95 23.17 7.84 -10.73
C ALA A 95 21.64 7.83 -10.66
N ASP A 96 20.96 8.14 -11.77
CA ASP A 96 19.50 8.12 -11.85
C ASP A 96 18.95 6.70 -11.69
N LEU A 97 19.60 5.70 -12.30
CA LEU A 97 19.24 4.29 -12.17
C LEU A 97 19.44 3.80 -10.73
N ALA A 98 20.57 4.13 -10.11
CA ALA A 98 20.84 3.80 -8.71
C ALA A 98 19.84 4.48 -7.76
N ALA A 99 19.47 5.73 -8.02
CA ALA A 99 18.44 6.43 -7.25
C ALA A 99 17.05 5.79 -7.42
N ALA A 100 16.70 5.38 -8.65
CA ALA A 100 15.45 4.68 -8.94
C ALA A 100 15.39 3.32 -8.24
N ASP A 101 16.47 2.54 -8.29
CA ASP A 101 16.57 1.24 -7.61
C ASP A 101 16.50 1.40 -6.09
N ALA A 102 17.19 2.39 -5.52
CA ALA A 102 17.12 2.68 -4.10
C ALA A 102 15.72 3.12 -3.66
N SER A 103 15.03 3.91 -4.49
CA SER A 103 13.63 4.31 -4.25
C SER A 103 12.70 3.10 -4.29
N ARG A 104 12.85 2.25 -5.31
CA ARG A 104 12.10 1.00 -5.44
C ARG A 104 12.30 0.09 -4.23
N GLN A 105 13.55 -0.15 -3.82
CA GLN A 105 13.85 -0.99 -2.66
C GLN A 105 13.23 -0.43 -1.37
N LYS A 106 13.24 0.89 -1.17
CA LYS A 106 12.57 1.53 -0.03
C LYS A 106 11.06 1.34 -0.07
N THR A 107 10.44 1.47 -1.25
CA THR A 107 9.01 1.22 -1.43
C THR A 107 8.66 -0.23 -1.16
N ASP A 108 9.40 -1.18 -1.73
CA ASP A 108 9.20 -2.61 -1.53
C ASP A 108 9.34 -2.98 -0.04
N ALA A 109 10.35 -2.43 0.64
CA ALA A 109 10.53 -2.62 2.08
C ALA A 109 9.39 -1.99 2.91
N ALA A 110 8.91 -0.80 2.52
CA ALA A 110 7.79 -0.15 3.19
C ALA A 110 6.48 -0.92 3.00
N ILE A 111 6.23 -1.47 1.81
CA ILE A 111 5.07 -2.33 1.52
C ILE A 111 5.15 -3.58 2.38
N ALA A 112 6.29 -4.28 2.40
CA ALA A 112 6.47 -5.48 3.20
C ALA A 112 6.27 -5.21 4.71
N ALA A 113 6.80 -4.09 5.22
CA ALA A 113 6.61 -3.70 6.61
C ALA A 113 5.15 -3.35 6.92
N TYR A 114 4.46 -2.66 6.00
CA TYR A 114 3.04 -2.33 6.15
C TYR A 114 2.16 -3.58 6.16
N GLU A 115 2.39 -4.52 5.23
CA GLU A 115 1.66 -5.79 5.18
C GLU A 115 1.91 -6.64 6.43
N ALA A 116 3.15 -6.72 6.89
CA ALA A 116 3.49 -7.41 8.14
C ALA A 116 2.82 -6.77 9.36
N ALA A 117 2.81 -5.44 9.45
CA ALA A 117 2.14 -4.71 10.52
C ALA A 117 0.61 -4.94 10.50
N LEU A 118 0.01 -4.96 9.31
CA LEU A 118 -1.42 -5.24 9.14
C LEU A 118 -1.77 -6.68 9.54
N ALA A 119 -0.94 -7.65 9.14
CA ALA A 119 -1.12 -9.05 9.52
C ALA A 119 -0.99 -9.24 11.05
N ALA A 120 0.03 -8.64 11.66
CA ALA A 120 0.23 -8.67 13.11
C ALA A 120 -0.92 -8.01 13.86
N ALA A 121 -1.42 -6.85 13.38
CA ALA A 121 -2.57 -6.17 13.98
C ALA A 121 -3.85 -7.01 13.90
N LYS A 122 -4.12 -7.65 12.76
CA LYS A 122 -5.27 -8.57 12.60
C LYS A 122 -5.16 -9.78 13.53
N ALA A 123 -3.98 -10.40 13.60
CA ALA A 123 -3.73 -11.53 14.49
C ALA A 123 -3.92 -11.13 15.97
N LYS A 124 -3.40 -9.97 16.38
CA LYS A 124 -3.58 -9.44 17.73
C LYS A 124 -5.05 -9.14 18.05
N ALA A 125 -5.79 -8.53 17.12
CA ALA A 125 -7.21 -8.25 17.28
C ALA A 125 -8.03 -9.54 17.45
N GLN A 126 -7.74 -10.56 16.63
CA GLN A 126 -8.36 -11.89 16.78
C GLN A 126 -8.00 -12.55 18.11
N GLY A 127 -6.74 -12.45 18.55
CA GLY A 127 -6.29 -12.92 19.85
C GLY A 127 -7.06 -12.28 21.00
N ILE A 128 -7.15 -10.95 21.02
CA ILE A 128 -7.91 -10.20 22.04
C ILE A 128 -9.40 -10.57 22.01
N ALA A 129 -9.99 -10.73 20.82
CA ALA A 129 -11.39 -11.10 20.70
C ALA A 129 -11.66 -12.51 21.27
N ASN A 130 -10.77 -13.47 21.02
CA ASN A 130 -10.89 -14.81 21.57
C ASN A 130 -10.67 -14.83 23.09
N GLU A 131 -9.60 -14.20 23.57
CA GLU A 131 -9.32 -14.08 25.00
C GLU A 131 -10.48 -13.41 25.76
N SER A 132 -11.04 -12.34 25.20
CA SER A 132 -12.20 -11.66 25.79
C SER A 132 -13.43 -12.56 25.82
N ARG A 133 -13.71 -13.31 24.75
CA ARG A 133 -14.83 -14.27 24.71
C ARG A 133 -14.66 -15.38 25.74
N ASP A 134 -13.45 -15.90 25.90
CA ASP A 134 -13.15 -16.96 26.86
C ASP A 134 -13.28 -16.44 28.30
N ALA A 135 -12.75 -15.24 28.58
CA ALA A 135 -12.90 -14.59 29.88
C ALA A 135 -14.36 -14.30 30.23
N ILE A 136 -15.16 -13.79 29.28
CA ILE A 136 -16.59 -13.54 29.47
C ILE A 136 -17.34 -14.85 29.72
N GLN A 137 -17.06 -15.91 28.96
CA GLN A 137 -17.69 -17.22 29.18
C GLN A 137 -17.36 -17.79 30.56
N ALA A 138 -16.10 -17.66 31.00
CA ALA A 138 -15.68 -18.07 32.33
C ALA A 138 -16.39 -17.28 33.44
N ASP A 139 -16.51 -15.95 33.30
CA ASP A 139 -17.22 -15.08 34.25
C ASP A 139 -18.73 -15.41 34.30
N ILE A 140 -19.36 -15.63 33.15
CA ILE A 140 -20.76 -16.06 33.07
C ILE A 140 -20.96 -17.40 33.77
N ALA A 141 -20.09 -18.39 33.51
CA ALA A 141 -20.16 -19.69 34.16
C ALA A 141 -20.02 -19.57 35.68
N ALA A 142 -19.05 -18.79 36.16
CA ALA A 142 -18.83 -18.56 37.59
C ALA A 142 -20.04 -17.87 38.24
N LYS A 143 -20.58 -16.82 37.62
CA LYS A 143 -21.78 -16.13 38.11
C LYS A 143 -23.00 -17.04 38.11
N ARG A 144 -23.17 -17.85 37.07
CA ARG A 144 -24.26 -18.83 37.00
C ARG A 144 -24.18 -19.83 38.14
N THR A 145 -23.01 -20.43 38.38
CA THR A 145 -22.83 -21.36 39.51
C THR A 145 -23.07 -20.70 40.86
N ALA A 146 -22.64 -19.45 41.04
CA ALA A 146 -22.89 -18.70 42.27
C ALA A 146 -24.39 -18.44 42.49
N VAL A 147 -25.11 -18.03 41.44
CA VAL A 147 -26.57 -17.82 41.49
C VAL A 147 -27.31 -19.12 41.72
N GLU A 148 -26.93 -20.22 41.05
CA GLU A 148 -27.54 -21.54 41.27
C GLU A 148 -27.33 -22.01 42.71
N THR A 149 -26.15 -21.76 43.30
CA THR A 149 -25.86 -22.09 44.71
C THR A 149 -26.71 -21.26 45.67
N ASP A 150 -26.79 -19.93 45.48
CA ASP A 150 -27.60 -19.03 46.29
C ASP A 150 -29.10 -19.38 46.19
N LEU A 151 -29.58 -19.68 44.97
CA LEU A 151 -30.96 -20.09 44.75
C LEU A 151 -31.27 -21.42 45.46
N SER A 152 -30.38 -22.40 45.35
CA SER A 152 -30.54 -23.68 46.05
C SER A 152 -30.60 -23.50 47.57
N ALA A 153 -29.77 -22.61 48.13
CA ALA A 153 -29.78 -22.31 49.55
C ALA A 153 -31.11 -21.64 49.98
N LYS A 154 -31.59 -20.67 49.21
CA LYS A 154 -32.88 -20.00 49.46
C LYS A 154 -34.07 -20.94 49.37
N VAL A 155 -34.05 -21.87 48.42
CA VAL A 155 -35.09 -22.92 48.30
C VAL A 155 -35.07 -23.81 49.54
N ALA A 156 -33.90 -24.31 49.96
CA ALA A 156 -33.78 -25.13 51.15
C ALA A 156 -34.24 -24.39 52.43
N GLU A 157 -33.91 -23.11 52.58
CA GLU A 157 -34.38 -22.28 53.70
C GLU A 157 -35.91 -22.11 53.68
N ALA A 158 -36.48 -21.83 52.49
CA ALA A 158 -37.91 -21.69 52.32
C ALA A 158 -38.66 -23.00 52.63
N GLU A 159 -38.14 -24.14 52.18
CA GLU A 159 -38.67 -25.47 52.48
C GLU A 159 -38.63 -25.76 53.99
N ALA A 160 -37.52 -25.44 54.66
CA ALA A 160 -37.41 -25.59 56.12
C ALA A 160 -38.41 -24.70 56.87
N ARG A 161 -38.60 -23.45 56.43
CA ARG A 161 -39.58 -22.53 57.01
C ARG A 161 -41.01 -23.03 56.82
N ILE A 162 -41.35 -23.51 55.62
CA ILE A 162 -42.66 -24.11 55.32
C ILE A 162 -42.88 -25.34 56.20
N GLY A 163 -41.88 -26.21 56.34
CA GLY A 163 -41.94 -27.38 57.22
C GLY A 163 -42.21 -27.02 58.68
N LYS A 164 -41.51 -26.00 59.19
CA LYS A 164 -41.72 -25.49 60.55
C LYS A 164 -43.12 -24.91 60.75
N THR A 165 -43.57 -24.01 59.87
CA THR A 165 -44.91 -23.41 59.96
C THR A 165 -46.00 -24.47 59.83
N LYS A 166 -45.80 -25.50 58.99
CA LYS A 166 -46.72 -26.63 58.91
C LYS A 166 -46.80 -27.40 60.23
N ALA A 167 -45.66 -27.68 60.86
CA ALA A 167 -45.63 -28.36 62.16
C ALA A 167 -46.32 -27.53 63.26
N GLU A 168 -46.05 -26.22 63.33
CA GLU A 168 -46.70 -25.29 64.25
C GLU A 168 -48.22 -25.22 64.01
N ALA A 169 -48.65 -25.08 62.76
CA ALA A 169 -50.07 -25.06 62.41
C ALA A 169 -50.78 -26.37 62.83
N LEU A 170 -50.15 -27.53 62.64
CA LEU A 170 -50.70 -28.81 63.09
C LEU A 170 -50.86 -28.87 64.61
N THR A 171 -49.93 -28.30 65.39
CA THR A 171 -50.09 -28.23 66.85
C THR A 171 -51.26 -27.35 67.28
N HIS A 172 -51.49 -26.22 66.61
CA HIS A 172 -52.64 -25.36 66.90
C HIS A 172 -53.97 -26.02 66.54
N VAL A 173 -54.01 -26.88 65.52
CA VAL A 173 -55.23 -27.66 65.20
C VAL A 173 -55.61 -28.59 66.34
N ASP A 174 -54.66 -29.28 66.96
CA ASP A 174 -54.92 -30.16 68.11
C ASP A 174 -55.45 -29.37 69.32
N GLU A 175 -54.89 -28.18 69.57
CA GLU A 175 -55.37 -27.27 70.63
C GLU A 175 -56.80 -26.80 70.36
N ILE A 176 -57.08 -26.28 69.15
CA ILE A 176 -58.41 -25.80 68.75
C ILE A 176 -59.43 -26.95 68.80
N ALA A 177 -59.07 -28.15 68.35
CA ALA A 177 -59.93 -29.32 68.42
C ALA A 177 -60.27 -29.69 69.86
N THR A 178 -59.28 -29.64 70.76
CA THR A 178 -59.48 -29.91 72.20
C THR A 178 -60.37 -28.87 72.85
N GLU A 179 -60.12 -27.57 72.60
CA GLU A 179 -60.91 -26.46 73.14
C GLU A 179 -62.36 -26.48 72.64
N THR A 180 -62.54 -26.75 71.34
CA THR A 180 -63.87 -26.87 70.72
C THR A 180 -64.62 -28.08 71.29
N ALA A 181 -63.97 -29.25 71.39
CA ALA A 181 -64.57 -30.44 71.99
C ALA A 181 -64.96 -30.22 73.45
N GLN A 182 -64.10 -29.56 74.24
CA GLN A 182 -64.39 -29.23 75.64
C GLN A 182 -65.60 -28.30 75.76
N THR A 183 -65.70 -27.29 74.90
CA THR A 183 -66.83 -26.35 74.86
C THR A 183 -68.15 -27.04 74.49
N VAL A 184 -68.12 -27.92 73.49
CA VAL A 184 -69.32 -28.66 73.07
C VAL A 184 -69.77 -29.65 74.14
N VAL A 185 -68.85 -30.38 74.75
CA VAL A 185 -69.17 -31.37 75.80
C VAL A 185 -69.66 -30.69 77.08
N SER A 186 -69.08 -29.55 77.47
CA SER A 186 -69.50 -28.82 78.67
C SER A 186 -70.93 -28.28 78.54
N GLN A 187 -71.34 -27.87 77.34
CA GLN A 187 -72.73 -27.48 77.04
C GLN A 187 -73.72 -28.66 77.07
N LEU A 188 -73.27 -29.89 76.79
CA LEU A 188 -74.15 -31.06 76.68
C LEU A 188 -74.28 -31.87 77.98
N VAL A 189 -73.19 -32.07 78.73
CA VAL A 189 -73.11 -33.04 79.85
C VAL A 189 -72.72 -32.38 81.19
N GLY A 190 -72.32 -31.10 81.19
CA GLY A 190 -71.84 -30.37 82.37
C GLY A 190 -70.31 -30.29 82.46
N ASP A 191 -69.76 -29.84 83.58
CA ASP A 191 -68.32 -29.58 83.72
C ASP A 191 -67.49 -30.88 83.64
N VAL A 192 -66.57 -30.94 82.67
CA VAL A 192 -65.72 -32.12 82.41
C VAL A 192 -64.27 -31.69 82.46
N SER A 193 -63.42 -32.47 83.16
CA SER A 193 -62.00 -32.14 83.32
C SER A 193 -61.29 -32.04 81.96
N ALA A 194 -60.52 -30.96 81.78
CA ALA A 194 -59.73 -30.71 80.56
C ALA A 194 -58.79 -31.87 80.19
N ASP A 195 -58.23 -32.57 81.18
CA ASP A 195 -57.32 -33.69 80.95
C ASP A 195 -57.99 -34.89 80.28
N SER A 196 -59.26 -35.16 80.61
CA SER A 196 -60.04 -36.26 80.02
C SER A 196 -60.40 -35.97 78.56
N VAL A 197 -60.79 -34.74 78.25
CA VAL A 197 -61.09 -34.29 76.87
C VAL A 197 -59.83 -34.36 76.01
N ARG A 198 -58.71 -33.86 76.52
CA ARG A 198 -57.41 -33.87 75.83
C ARG A 198 -56.94 -35.30 75.56
N ALA A 199 -57.10 -36.22 76.51
CA ALA A 199 -56.78 -37.64 76.32
C ALA A 199 -57.66 -38.33 75.26
N ALA A 200 -58.95 -37.98 75.20
CA ALA A 200 -59.88 -38.53 74.21
C ALA A 200 -59.58 -38.03 72.78
N VAL A 201 -59.34 -36.72 72.62
CA VAL A 201 -58.95 -36.12 71.33
C VAL A 201 -57.62 -36.70 70.84
N ALA A 202 -56.62 -36.81 71.72
CA ALA A 202 -55.31 -37.39 71.39
C ALA A 202 -55.37 -38.88 71.01
N LYS A 203 -56.37 -39.62 71.51
CA LYS A 203 -56.59 -41.02 71.14
C LYS A 203 -57.14 -41.15 69.71
N VAL A 204 -58.00 -40.22 69.28
CA VAL A 204 -58.60 -40.21 67.95
C VAL A 204 -57.65 -39.64 66.90
N SER A 205 -56.84 -38.62 67.22
CA SER A 205 -55.87 -38.05 66.28
C SER A 205 -54.66 -38.93 65.98
N LYS A 206 -54.50 -40.06 66.68
CA LYS A 206 -53.44 -41.06 66.48
C LYS A 206 -53.85 -42.28 65.64
N GLU A 207 -55.14 -42.48 65.37
CA GLU A 207 -55.64 -43.46 64.37
C GLU A 207 -55.69 -42.85 62.97
#